data_AF-A0A4Q2RX02-F1
#
_entry.id   AF-A0A4Q2RX02-F1
#
_cell.length_a   1.000
_cell.length_b   1.000
_cell.length_c   1.000
_cell.angle_alpha   90.00
_cell.angle_beta   90.00
_cell.angle_gamma   90.00
#
_symmetry.space_group_name_H-M   'P 1'
#
loop_
_entity.id
_entity.type
_entity.pdbx_description
1 polymer ?
#
loop_
_entity_poly.entity_id
_entity_poly.type
_entity_poly.pdbx_seq_one_letter_code
_entity_poly.pdbx_strand_id
1 'polypeptide(L)'
;MASDGPPVWLLAAGPAGAVATYWALFRYYRNTDKSHSYERDTIIEAKPVQGGREKIDHISKTRRSGIDGDNSSRHRQRVNRLR
;
A
#
# COMPACT_ATOMS: atom_id res chain seq x y z
N MET A 1 -41.43 42.12 -6.87
CA MET A 1 -41.17 42.00 -5.42
C MET A 1 -39.79 41.37 -5.26
N ALA A 2 -38.74 42.20 -5.19
CA ALA A 2 -37.41 41.73 -4.82
C ALA A 2 -37.38 41.72 -3.28
N SER A 3 -37.26 40.54 -2.69
CA SER A 3 -36.95 40.42 -1.27
C SER A 3 -35.48 40.81 -1.09
N ASP A 4 -35.23 42.10 -0.88
CA ASP A 4 -33.90 42.70 -0.73
C ASP A 4 -33.26 42.35 0.62
N GLY A 5 -32.72 41.14 0.72
CA GLY A 5 -31.75 40.76 1.73
C GLY A 5 -30.59 40.04 1.06
N PRO A 6 -29.32 40.30 1.46
CA PRO A 6 -28.18 39.59 0.89
C PRO A 6 -28.40 38.07 1.04
N PRO A 7 -28.08 37.27 0.00
CA PRO A 7 -28.37 35.85 0.03
C PRO A 7 -27.67 35.17 1.19
N VAL A 8 -28.44 34.71 2.19
CA VAL A 8 -27.90 34.11 3.43
C VAL A 8 -27.01 32.90 3.13
N TRP A 9 -27.24 32.21 2.01
CA TRP A 9 -26.41 31.10 1.56
C TRP A 9 -24.95 31.49 1.25
N LEU A 10 -24.68 32.75 0.90
CA LEU A 10 -23.31 33.23 0.67
C LEU A 10 -22.45 33.14 1.93
N LEU A 11 -23.05 33.31 3.12
CA LEU A 11 -22.35 33.14 4.39
C LEU A 11 -21.92 31.69 4.61
N ALA A 12 -22.71 30.73 4.12
CA ALA A 12 -22.37 29.31 4.18
C ALA A 12 -21.32 28.89 3.12
N ALA A 13 -21.15 29.66 2.04
CA ALA A 13 -20.26 29.30 0.94
C ALA A 13 -18.78 29.18 1.40
N GLY A 14 -18.32 30.05 2.31
CA GLY A 14 -16.97 29.98 2.86
C GLY A 14 -16.72 28.70 3.68
N PRO A 15 -17.47 28.46 4.77
CA PRO A 15 -17.34 27.24 5.56
C PRO A 15 -17.56 25.96 4.75
N ALA A 16 -18.55 25.94 3.85
CA ALA A 16 -18.81 24.80 2.98
C ALA A 16 -17.62 24.52 2.05
N GLY A 17 -17.04 25.58 1.44
CA GLY A 17 -15.86 25.46 0.60
C GLY A 17 -14.63 24.93 1.36
N ALA A 18 -14.41 25.42 2.58
CA ALA A 18 -13.31 24.96 3.43
C ALA A 18 -13.45 23.47 3.81
N VAL A 19 -14.63 23.06 4.26
CA VAL A 19 -14.93 21.66 4.60
C VAL A 19 -14.80 20.77 3.37
N ALA A 20 -15.36 21.17 2.22
CA ALA A 20 -15.27 20.40 0.99
C ALA A 20 -13.83 20.22 0.50
N THR A 21 -13.01 21.29 0.56
CA THR A 21 -11.60 21.26 0.15
C THR A 21 -10.79 20.34 1.04
N TYR A 22 -10.92 20.49 2.37
CA TYR A 22 -10.25 19.61 3.33
C TYR A 22 -10.63 18.16 3.11
N TRP A 23 -11.92 17.87 2.96
CA TRP A 23 -12.41 16.51 2.82
C TRP A 23 -11.97 15.86 1.51
N ALA A 24 -11.95 16.61 0.39
CA ALA A 24 -11.44 16.14 -0.89
C ALA A 24 -9.96 15.74 -0.80
N LEU A 25 -9.13 16.59 -0.19
CA LEU A 25 -7.70 16.30 0.01
C LEU A 25 -7.49 15.12 0.97
N PHE A 26 -8.24 15.09 2.07
CA PHE A 26 -8.21 14.00 3.03
C PHE A 26 -8.53 12.68 2.35
N ARG A 27 -9.61 12.62 1.57
CA ARG A 27 -10.06 11.41 0.88
C ARG A 27 -9.07 10.98 -0.21
N TYR A 28 -8.51 11.94 -0.96
CA TYR A 28 -7.49 11.68 -1.99
C TYR A 28 -6.21 11.04 -1.42
N TYR A 29 -5.75 11.47 -0.24
CA TYR A 29 -4.50 10.96 0.34
C TYR A 29 -4.69 9.82 1.35
N ARG A 30 -5.77 9.84 2.13
CA ARG A 30 -6.00 8.84 3.17
C ARG A 30 -6.65 7.57 2.66
N ASN A 31 -7.15 7.56 1.41
CA ASN A 31 -7.78 6.39 0.79
C ASN A 31 -8.80 5.70 1.71
N THR A 32 -9.42 6.43 2.65
CA THR A 32 -10.27 5.85 3.70
C THR A 32 -11.57 5.30 3.11
N ASP A 33 -11.95 5.78 1.94
CA ASP A 33 -13.09 5.30 1.14
C ASP A 33 -12.72 4.23 0.12
N LYS A 34 -11.43 3.88 0.00
CA LYS A 34 -10.96 2.81 -0.86
C LYS A 34 -10.69 1.60 0.02
N SER A 35 -11.52 0.56 -0.11
CA SER A 35 -11.06 -0.77 0.24
C SER A 35 -9.86 -1.07 -0.66
N HIS A 36 -8.74 -1.50 -0.09
CA HIS A 36 -7.62 -2.01 -0.87
C HIS A 36 -8.11 -3.25 -1.62
N SER A 37 -8.63 -3.09 -2.83
CA SER A 37 -9.04 -4.19 -3.70
C SER A 37 -7.84 -4.93 -4.29
N TYR A 38 -6.72 -4.96 -3.56
CA TYR A 38 -5.65 -5.92 -3.79
C TYR A 38 -5.98 -7.25 -3.07
N GLU A 39 -7.24 -7.66 -3.12
CA GLU A 39 -7.58 -9.06 -3.30
C GLU A 39 -7.30 -9.41 -4.78
N ARG A 40 -6.03 -9.38 -5.18
CA ARG A 40 -5.64 -10.41 -6.13
C ARG A 40 -5.45 -11.62 -5.24
N ASP A 41 -6.48 -12.47 -5.19
CA ASP A 41 -6.26 -13.90 -5.06
C ASP A 41 -5.22 -14.22 -6.11
N THR A 42 -3.96 -14.17 -5.69
CA THR A 42 -2.89 -14.73 -6.47
C THR A 42 -3.21 -16.20 -6.34
N ILE A 43 -3.97 -16.73 -7.30
CA ILE A 43 -4.10 -18.15 -7.50
C ILE A 43 -2.67 -18.58 -7.79
N ILE A 44 -1.93 -18.89 -6.72
CA ILE A 44 -0.66 -19.56 -6.81
C ILE A 44 -1.07 -20.96 -7.23
N GLU A 45 -1.20 -21.16 -8.54
CA GLU A 45 -1.22 -22.49 -9.10
C GLU A 45 0.14 -23.08 -8.75
N ALA A 46 0.16 -23.87 -7.67
CA ALA A 46 1.34 -24.55 -7.21
C ALA A 46 1.75 -25.50 -8.32
N LYS A 47 2.66 -25.05 -9.18
CA LYS A 47 3.28 -25.95 -10.15
C LYS A 47 3.89 -27.09 -9.34
N PRO A 48 3.71 -28.35 -9.76
CA PRO A 48 4.39 -29.45 -9.10
C PRO A 48 5.87 -29.09 -9.04
N VAL A 49 6.46 -29.20 -7.85
CA VAL A 49 7.90 -29.02 -7.67
C VAL A 49 8.58 -30.19 -8.38
N GLN A 50 8.70 -30.06 -9.70
CA GLN A 50 9.40 -30.98 -10.58
C GLN A 50 10.88 -30.65 -10.43
N GLY A 51 11.52 -31.40 -9.55
CA GLY A 51 12.92 -31.26 -9.20
C GLY A 51 13.17 -32.12 -7.98
N GLY A 52 13.97 -33.19 -8.15
CA GLY A 52 14.43 -33.97 -7.03
C GLY A 52 15.01 -33.03 -5.97
N ARG A 53 14.55 -33.17 -4.72
CA ARG A 53 15.11 -32.39 -3.62
C ARG A 53 16.52 -32.92 -3.35
N GLU A 54 17.51 -32.35 -4.02
CA GLU A 54 18.90 -32.51 -3.59
C GLU A 54 19.14 -31.54 -2.43
N LYS A 55 19.51 -32.08 -1.27
CA LYS A 55 19.87 -31.27 -0.12
C LYS A 55 21.27 -30.71 -0.37
N ILE A 56 21.34 -29.45 -0.80
CA ILE A 56 22.60 -28.79 -1.16
C ILE A 56 23.44 -28.45 0.08
N ASP A 57 22.80 -28.17 1.22
CA ASP A 57 23.54 -27.80 2.45
C ASP A 57 22.76 -28.11 3.75
N HIS A 58 23.48 -28.17 4.87
CA HIS A 58 22.93 -28.32 6.22
C HIS A 58 23.68 -27.43 7.22
N ILE A 59 23.00 -26.40 7.72
CA ILE A 59 23.53 -25.53 8.77
C ILE A 59 22.91 -25.94 10.10
N SER A 60 23.73 -26.43 11.04
CA SER A 60 23.29 -26.84 12.38
C SER A 60 23.45 -25.75 13.44
N LYS A 61 24.30 -24.74 13.18
CA LYS A 61 24.54 -23.58 14.06
C LYS A 61 24.81 -22.34 13.21
N THR A 62 24.06 -21.26 13.42
CA THR A 62 24.34 -19.96 12.79
C THR A 62 24.89 -18.98 13.82
N ARG A 63 26.03 -18.34 13.50
CA ARG A 63 26.55 -17.16 14.22
C ARG A 63 26.33 -15.87 13.42
N ARG A 64 25.81 -15.98 12.18
CA ARG A 64 25.56 -14.83 11.33
C ARG A 64 24.33 -14.09 11.84
N SER A 65 24.47 -12.78 11.97
CA SER A 65 23.38 -11.86 12.31
C SER A 65 22.44 -11.59 11.12
N GLY A 66 22.78 -12.03 9.91
CA GLY A 66 22.01 -11.78 8.70
C GLY A 66 22.21 -12.85 7.63
N ILE A 67 21.34 -12.82 6.62
CA ILE A 67 21.36 -13.72 5.46
C ILE A 67 22.18 -13.08 4.34
N ASP A 68 23.00 -13.88 3.67
CA ASP A 68 23.74 -13.42 2.49
C ASP A 68 22.75 -13.01 1.38
N GLY A 69 22.87 -11.78 0.90
CA GLY A 69 21.95 -11.23 -0.10
C GLY A 69 20.69 -10.58 0.47
N ASP A 70 20.61 -10.36 1.78
CA ASP A 70 19.53 -9.57 2.41
C ASP A 70 19.45 -8.15 1.81
N ASN A 71 18.23 -7.71 1.51
CA ASN A 71 17.92 -6.41 0.96
C ASN A 71 17.16 -5.51 1.96
N SER A 72 17.14 -5.85 3.25
CA SER A 72 16.43 -5.11 4.31
C SER A 72 16.76 -3.61 4.36
N SER A 73 17.97 -3.20 4.00
CA SER A 73 18.35 -1.77 3.89
C SER A 73 18.16 -1.17 2.49
N ARG A 74 17.90 -2.02 1.48
CA ARG A 74 17.80 -1.66 0.06
C ARG A 74 16.56 -2.29 -0.57
N HIS A 75 15.40 -1.94 -0.04
CA HIS A 75 14.08 -2.49 -0.38
C HIS A 75 13.72 -2.53 -1.88
N ARG A 76 14.36 -1.70 -2.72
CA ARG A 76 14.13 -1.66 -4.17
C ARG A 76 14.99 -2.65 -4.97
N GLN A 77 15.99 -3.26 -4.35
CA GLN A 77 16.85 -4.26 -4.99
C GLN A 77 16.28 -5.65 -4.68
N ARG A 78 16.10 -6.48 -5.70
CA ARG A 78 15.53 -7.82 -5.53
C ARG A 78 16.57 -8.76 -4.92
N VAL A 79 16.17 -9.57 -3.95
CA VAL A 79 17.03 -10.63 -3.38
C VAL A 79 17.29 -11.68 -4.46
N ASN A 80 18.57 -11.94 -4.72
CA ASN A 80 19.00 -13.03 -5.59
C ASN A 80 19.24 -14.27 -4.74
N ARG A 81 18.37 -15.27 -4.91
CA ARG A 81 18.34 -16.46 -4.05
C ARG A 81 19.31 -17.57 -4.51
N LEU A 82 19.83 -17.46 -5.73
CA LEU A 82 20.64 -18.47 -6.40
C LEU A 82 21.67 -17.78 -7.32
N ARG A 83 22.83 -18.41 -7.50
CA ARG A 83 23.82 -18.08 -8.54
C ARG A 83 23.83 -19.18 -9.58
#